data_AF-M2YE59-F1
#
_entry.id   AF-M2YE59-F1
#
_cell.length_a   1.000
_cell.length_b   1.000
_cell.length_c   1.000
_cell.angle_alpha   90.00
_cell.angle_beta   90.00
_cell.angle_gamma   90.00
#
_symmetry.space_group_name_H-M   'P 1'
#
loop_
_entity.id
_entity.type
_entity.pdbx_description
1 polymer ?
#
loop_
_entity_poly.entity_id
_entity_poly.type
_entity_poly.pdbx_seq_one_letter_code
_entity_poly.pdbx_strand_id
1 'polypeptide(L)' 'MRVSRFNEMVVHEFGQAQGRILVRDTVLGELGHRTAEQALADGEDPKLVWFALCREQQVPESRQWGPDQEPRS' A
#
# COMPACT_ATOMS: atom_id res chain seq x y z
N MET A 1 4.87 -8.18 -5.18
CA MET A 1 5.88 -7.14 -4.81
C MET A 1 6.57 -7.56 -3.51
N ARG A 2 7.80 -7.11 -3.17
CA ARG A 2 8.38 -7.39 -1.83
C ARG A 2 7.86 -6.41 -0.77
N VAL A 3 7.77 -6.86 0.49
CA VAL A 3 7.33 -6.02 1.64
C VAL A 3 8.21 -4.78 1.81
N SER A 4 9.53 -4.87 1.56
CA SER A 4 10.42 -3.70 1.61
C SER A 4 10.00 -2.63 0.59
N ARG A 5 9.72 -3.04 -0.65
CA ARG A 5 9.26 -2.14 -1.72
C ARG A 5 7.89 -1.53 -1.41
N PHE A 6 6.98 -2.30 -0.79
CA PHE A 6 5.72 -1.76 -0.28
C PHE A 6 5.95 -0.61 0.71
N ASN A 7 6.82 -0.83 1.70
CA ASN A 7 7.14 0.19 2.70
C ASN A 7 7.78 1.43 2.05
N GLU A 8 8.67 1.25 1.08
CA GLU A 8 9.26 2.35 0.31
C GLU A 8 8.19 3.17 -0.43
N MET A 9 7.22 2.51 -1.10
CA MET A 9 6.14 3.23 -1.79
C MET A 9 5.20 3.95 -0.83
N VAL A 10 4.88 3.35 0.32
CA VAL A 10 4.09 4.01 1.37
C VAL A 10 4.80 5.26 1.89
N VAL A 11 6.10 5.16 2.18
CA VAL A 11 6.89 6.30 2.65
C VAL A 11 7.02 7.36 1.56
N HIS A 12 7.14 6.96 0.30
CA HIS A 12 7.20 7.89 -0.83
C HIS A 12 5.91 8.69 -0.99
N GLU A 13 4.75 8.02 -0.99
CA GLU A 13 3.46 8.68 -1.25
C GLU A 13 2.96 9.50 -0.05
N PHE A 14 3.13 8.97 1.17
CA PHE A 14 2.50 9.55 2.36
C PHE A 14 3.51 10.12 3.37
N GLY A 15 4.81 9.88 3.19
CA GLY A 15 5.83 10.20 4.18
C GLY A 15 5.92 9.16 5.29
N GLN A 16 7.04 9.19 6.03
CA GLN A 16 7.37 8.15 7.01
C GLN A 16 6.38 8.07 8.19
N ALA A 17 5.98 9.22 8.75
CA ALA A 17 5.13 9.25 9.93
C ALA A 17 3.69 8.83 9.59
N GLN A 18 3.07 9.51 8.62
CA GLN A 18 1.69 9.21 8.19
C GLN A 18 1.60 7.82 7.56
N GLY A 19 2.58 7.41 6.76
CA GLY A 19 2.61 6.09 6.14
C GLY A 19 2.57 4.94 7.15
N ARG A 20 3.29 5.06 8.28
CA ARG A 20 3.24 4.06 9.37
C ARG A 20 1.86 3.97 10.00
N ILE A 21 1.21 5.11 10.23
CA ILE A 21 -0.14 5.16 10.80
C ILE A 21 -1.12 4.50 9.83
N LEU A 22 -1.05 4.85 8.53
CA LEU A 22 -1.93 4.28 7.52
C LEU A 22 -1.79 2.76 7.43
N VAL A 23 -0.57 2.23 7.47
CA VAL A 23 -0.33 0.78 7.39
C VAL A 23 -0.92 0.04 8.60
N ARG A 24 -0.83 0.64 9.78
CA ARG A 24 -1.28 0.00 11.02
C ARG A 24 -2.78 0.17 11.28
N ASP A 25 -3.33 1.34 10.98
CA ASP A 25 -4.64 1.77 11.48
C ASP A 25 -5.73 1.83 10.39
N THR A 26 -5.37 1.81 9.10
CA THR A 26 -6.35 1.79 8.00
C THR A 26 -6.88 0.39 7.78
N VAL A 27 -8.19 0.20 7.96
CA VAL A 27 -8.88 -1.06 7.67
C VAL A 27 -9.25 -1.12 6.19
N LEU A 28 -8.76 -2.14 5.49
CA LEU A 28 -8.99 -2.33 4.07
C LEU A 28 -10.12 -3.35 3.86
N GLY A 29 -11.29 -2.87 3.42
CA GLY A 29 -12.48 -3.70 3.24
C GLY A 29 -12.24 -4.86 2.26
N GLU A 30 -11.52 -4.60 1.18
CA GLU A 30 -11.17 -5.59 0.14
C GLU A 30 -10.26 -6.72 0.64
N LEU A 31 -9.57 -6.52 1.76
CA LEU A 31 -8.70 -7.52 2.38
C LEU A 31 -9.39 -8.21 3.57
N GLY A 32 -10.72 -8.26 3.57
CA GLY A 32 -11.48 -8.90 4.64
C GLY A 32 -11.52 -8.08 5.92
N HIS A 33 -11.58 -6.75 5.80
CA HIS A 33 -11.58 -5.82 6.94
C HIS A 33 -10.34 -5.94 7.84
N ARG A 34 -9.18 -6.23 7.24
CA ARG A 34 -7.88 -6.23 7.90
C ARG A 34 -7.11 -4.95 7.61
N THR A 35 -6.19 -4.59 8.49
CA THR A 35 -5.24 -3.51 8.21
C THR A 35 -4.17 -3.98 7.23
N ALA A 36 -3.44 -3.04 6.63
CA ALA A 36 -2.35 -3.42 5.72
C ALA A 36 -1.27 -4.24 6.45
N GLU A 37 -0.94 -3.89 7.70
CA GLU A 37 -0.02 -4.66 8.54
C GLU A 37 -0.52 -6.10 8.77
N GLN A 38 -1.80 -6.26 9.14
CA GLN A 38 -2.40 -7.57 9.36
C GLN A 38 -2.41 -8.42 8.08
N ALA A 39 -2.82 -7.84 6.96
CA ALA A 39 -2.86 -8.54 5.67
C ALA A 39 -1.45 -9.03 5.26
N LEU A 40 -0.42 -8.18 5.42
CA LEU A 40 0.96 -8.56 5.13
C LEU A 40 1.47 -9.66 6.08
N ALA A 41 1.13 -9.59 7.37
CA ALA A 41 1.50 -10.61 8.36
C ALA A 41 0.86 -11.98 8.05
N ASP A 42 -0.37 -11.97 7.52
CA ASP A 42 -1.09 -13.17 7.08
C ASP A 42 -0.61 -13.70 5.71
N GLY A 43 0.36 -13.04 5.07
CA GLY A 43 0.96 -13.48 3.81
C GLY A 43 0.28 -12.98 2.54
N GLU A 44 -0.58 -11.97 2.62
CA GLU A 44 -1.19 -11.31 1.45
C GLU A 44 -0.12 -10.70 0.54
N ASP A 45 -0.34 -10.70 -0.79
CA ASP A 45 0.63 -10.09 -1.73
C ASP A 45 0.74 -8.59 -1.44
N PRO A 46 1.95 -8.06 -1.13
CA PRO A 46 2.15 -6.64 -0.90
C PRO A 46 1.65 -5.74 -2.04
N LYS A 47 1.62 -6.24 -3.29
CA LYS A 47 1.05 -5.53 -4.44
C LYS A 47 -0.45 -5.32 -4.27
N LEU A 48 -1.19 -6.33 -3.84
CA LEU A 48 -2.62 -6.23 -3.57
C LEU A 48 -2.88 -5.29 -2.39
N VAL A 49 -2.10 -5.41 -1.32
CA VAL A 49 -2.20 -4.54 -0.15
C VAL A 49 -1.99 -3.08 -0.52
N TRP A 50 -0.99 -2.79 -1.35
CA TRP A 50 -0.74 -1.45 -1.85
C TRP A 50 -1.92 -0.88 -2.64
N PHE A 51 -2.46 -1.63 -3.60
CA PHE A 51 -3.57 -1.14 -4.40
C PHE A 51 -4.85 -0.95 -3.59
N ALA A 52 -5.12 -1.81 -2.62
CA ALA A 52 -6.23 -1.63 -1.69
C ALA A 52 -6.05 -0.35 -0.85
N LEU A 53 -4.84 -0.11 -0.34
CA LEU A 53 -4.52 1.13 0.37
C LEU A 53 -4.65 2.36 -0.54
N CYS A 54 -4.19 2.30 -1.79
CA CYS A 54 -4.35 3.37 -2.77
C CYS A 54 -5.82 3.69 -3.06
N ARG A 55 -6.68 2.67 -3.18
CA ARG A 55 -8.12 2.88 -3.37
C ARG A 55 -8.75 3.56 -2.16
N GLU A 56 -8.45 3.07 -0.95
CA GLU A 56 -8.96 3.65 0.30
C GLU A 56 -8.52 5.11 0.48
N GLN A 57 -7.26 5.41 0.15
CA GLN A 57 -6.70 6.77 0.25
C GLN A 57 -6.91 7.63 -1.00
N GLN A 58 -7.65 7.12 -1.99
CA GLN A 58 -7.94 7.81 -3.25
C GLN A 58 -6.67 8.30 -4.00
N VAL A 59 -5.60 7.52 -3.96
CA VAL A 59 -4.34 7.80 -4.66
C VAL A 59 -4.58 7.67 -6.18
N PRO A 60 -4.28 8.73 -6.97
CA PRO A 60 -4.42 8.68 -8.43
C PRO A 60 -3.58 7.57 -9.06
N GLU A 61 -4.09 6.88 -10.08
CA GLU A 61 -3.41 5.76 -10.76
C GLU A 61 -2.00 6.13 -11.26
N SER A 62 -1.80 7.38 -11.70
CA SER A 62 -0.50 7.89 -12.15
C SER A 62 0.59 7.88 -11.08
N ARG A 63 0.23 7.78 -9.79
CA ARG A 63 1.15 7.76 -8.65
C ARG A 63 1.29 6.40 -7.98
N GLN A 64 0.35 5.48 -8.23
CA GLN A 64 0.34 4.16 -7.60
C GLN A 64 1.56 3.31 -7.96
N TRP A 65 2.33 3.67 -8.98
CA TRP A 65 3.52 2.92 -9.36
C TRP A 65 4.84 3.55 -8.87
N GLY A 66 4.76 4.63 -8.10
CA GLY A 66 5.93 5.35 -7.60
C GLY A 66 6.69 6.15 -8.68
N PRO A 67 7.83 6.77 -8.31
CA PRO A 67 8.62 7.62 -9.20
C PRO A 67 9.39 6.82 -10.26
N ASP A 68 9.78 5.58 -9.94
CA ASP A 68 10.34 4.59 -10.86
C ASP A 68 9.21 3.63 -11.29
N GLN A 69 8.36 4.12 -12.19
CA GLN A 69 7.12 3.49 -12.63
C GLN A 69 7.22 2.02 -13.09
N GLU A 70 6.11 1.29 -12.99
CA GLU A 70 5.73 0.31 -14.02
C GLU A 70 4.39 0.74 -14.66
N PRO A 71 4.45 1.31 -15.88
CA PRO A 71 3.67 0.73 -16.95
C PRO A 71 4.61 0.35 -18.10
N ARG A 72 4.62 -0.95 -18.42
CA ARG A 72 4.72 -1.40 -19.79
C ARG A 72 3.60 -2.41 -19.99
N SER A 73 2.88 -2.20 -21.09
CA SER A 73 1.70 -2.87 -21.61
C SER A 73 1.43 -4.29 -21.12
#